data_AF-A0A4Q7FMY2-F1
#
_entry.id   AF-A0A4Q7FMY2-F1
#
_cell.length_a   1.000
_cell.length_b   1.000
_cell.length_c   1.000
_cell.angle_alpha   90.00
_cell.angle_beta   90.00
_cell.angle_gamma   90.00
#
_symmetry.space_group_name_H-M   'P 1'
#
loop_
_entity.id
_entity.type
_entity.pdbx_description
1 polymer ?
#
loop_
_entity_poly.entity_id
_entity_poly.type
_entity_poly.pdbx_seq_one_letter_code
_entity_poly.pdbx_strand_id
1 'polypeptide(L)'
;MKSLKLIGFALGAAIVLSSAALAEDITIAVAGPITGSESAFGRQMKNGAEMAVEQINASGGVLGKKIALDVEDDGCDPKQARSVAEKVAAAKIPFVAGHFCSSSSIPASEAYADGGVLQITPASTNPLFTERKLWNVARVCGRDDQQGQVASQYIKKHFNGKNIAILNDKTTYGKGLAEETKKSLNKAGIIEKMYESYNKGDKDFNAIVSRLKRDNIDLVYVGGYHQEAGLILRQMRDQGLKTVLMSGDALADKEYASITGAAGAGTLFTFGPDPRKKPTAAAIVNTFRSRNIDPEGYTLYTYAAVQVWTQAATKVGTTDPRKVMDTIKAGSWDTVIGKLEYDAKGDIKQLDYVVYRWDDKGGYSETNPSAF
;
A
#
# COMPACT_ATOMS: atom_id res chain seq x y z
N MET A 1 54.80 4.18 59.68
CA MET A 1 54.95 4.35 58.23
C MET A 1 54.60 3.01 57.56
N LYS A 2 53.37 2.56 57.26
CA LYS A 2 52.11 3.15 56.78
C LYS A 2 52.19 3.88 55.42
N SER A 3 52.68 3.20 54.38
CA SER A 3 52.63 3.74 53.00
C SER A 3 52.80 2.71 51.86
N LEU A 4 52.40 1.43 52.02
CA LEU A 4 52.55 0.44 50.93
C LEU A 4 51.30 -0.41 50.60
N LYS A 5 50.10 -0.01 51.06
CA LYS A 5 48.83 -0.71 50.76
C LYS A 5 47.79 0.13 50.01
N LEU A 6 48.21 1.17 49.27
CA LEU A 6 47.28 2.03 48.51
C LEU A 6 47.41 1.98 46.99
N ILE A 7 48.35 1.20 46.44
CA ILE A 7 48.56 1.14 44.97
C ILE A 7 47.69 0.06 44.30
N GLY A 8 47.18 -0.93 45.06
CA GLY A 8 46.40 -2.05 44.52
C GLY A 8 44.90 -1.81 44.32
N PHE A 9 44.34 -0.69 44.78
CA PHE A 9 42.89 -0.46 44.75
C PHE A 9 42.44 0.61 43.73
N ALA A 10 43.38 1.32 43.10
CA ALA A 10 43.06 2.38 42.13
C ALA A 10 42.97 1.89 40.67
N LEU A 11 43.44 0.66 40.37
CA LEU A 11 43.43 0.13 39.00
C LEU A 11 42.17 -0.71 38.67
N GLY A 12 41.34 -1.06 39.67
CA GLY A 12 40.14 -1.87 39.48
C GLY A 12 38.86 -1.07 39.17
N ALA A 13 38.86 0.25 39.34
CA ALA A 13 37.67 1.10 39.19
C ALA A 13 37.58 1.82 37.83
N ALA A 14 38.57 1.68 36.96
CA ALA A 14 38.64 2.41 35.69
C ALA A 14 37.99 1.69 34.48
N ILE A 15 37.42 0.49 34.66
CA ILE A 15 36.90 -0.32 33.54
C ILE A 15 35.36 -0.28 33.39
N VAL A 16 34.60 0.34 34.30
CA VAL A 16 33.12 0.26 34.27
C VAL A 16 32.44 1.54 33.77
N LEU A 17 33.19 2.59 33.43
CA LEU A 17 32.65 3.77 32.74
C LEU A 17 32.90 3.68 31.24
N SER A 18 32.48 2.57 30.63
CA SER A 18 32.07 2.62 29.23
C SER A 18 30.79 3.45 29.21
N SER A 19 30.93 4.76 29.00
CA SER A 19 29.87 5.58 28.47
C SER A 19 29.42 4.90 27.18
N ALA A 20 28.34 4.11 27.26
CA ALA A 20 27.55 3.77 26.10
C ALA A 20 27.11 5.12 25.53
N ALA A 21 27.88 5.65 24.58
CA ALA A 21 27.40 6.71 23.71
C ALA A 21 26.09 6.16 23.16
N LEU A 22 24.96 6.70 23.64
CA LEU A 22 23.64 6.33 23.14
C LEU A 22 23.70 6.64 21.65
N ALA A 23 23.85 5.59 20.86
CA ALA A 23 23.99 5.72 19.43
C ALA A 23 22.67 6.31 18.93
N GLU A 24 22.74 7.44 18.23
CA GLU A 24 21.56 8.15 17.72
C GLU A 24 20.64 7.18 16.98
N ASP A 25 19.34 7.25 17.30
CA ASP A 25 18.31 6.40 16.71
C ASP A 25 18.32 6.54 15.17
N ILE A 26 17.95 5.46 14.49
CA ILE A 26 17.77 5.49 13.03
C ILE A 26 16.35 5.94 12.75
N THR A 27 16.17 7.18 12.29
CA THR A 27 14.85 7.65 11.85
C THR A 27 14.50 7.07 10.48
N ILE A 28 13.29 6.54 10.34
CA ILE A 28 12.66 6.17 9.06
C ILE A 28 11.35 6.93 8.92
N ALA A 29 10.85 7.14 7.70
CA ALA A 29 9.55 7.75 7.50
C ALA A 29 8.48 6.75 7.03
N VAL A 30 7.23 7.02 7.39
CA VAL A 30 6.04 6.54 6.70
C VAL A 30 5.32 7.76 6.13
N ALA A 31 4.99 7.73 4.86
CA ALA A 31 4.32 8.85 4.19
C ALA A 31 3.08 8.35 3.46
N GLY A 32 1.94 9.02 3.67
CA GLY A 32 0.65 8.64 3.08
C GLY A 32 -0.39 9.74 3.27
N PRO A 33 -1.64 9.52 2.83
CA PRO A 33 -2.75 10.43 3.09
C PRO A 33 -3.20 10.28 4.54
N ILE A 34 -2.51 10.92 5.49
CA ILE A 34 -2.86 10.85 6.91
C ILE A 34 -4.17 11.60 7.16
N THR A 35 -4.40 12.68 6.41
CA THR A 35 -5.67 13.42 6.38
C THR A 35 -6.35 13.31 5.01
N GLY A 36 -7.53 13.92 4.88
CA GLY A 36 -8.30 13.93 3.63
C GLY A 36 -9.17 12.70 3.40
N SER A 37 -9.67 12.56 2.17
CA SER A 37 -10.62 11.52 1.76
C SER A 37 -10.05 10.11 1.84
N GLU A 38 -8.73 9.96 1.69
CA GLU A 38 -8.05 8.66 1.77
C GLU A 38 -7.43 8.39 3.15
N SER A 39 -7.82 9.15 4.18
CA SER A 39 -7.26 9.03 5.54
C SER A 39 -7.32 7.62 6.14
N ALA A 40 -8.28 6.80 5.72
CA ALA A 40 -8.35 5.39 6.11
C ALA A 40 -7.09 4.61 5.73
N PHE A 41 -6.58 4.81 4.51
CA PHE A 41 -5.36 4.17 4.05
C PHE A 41 -4.12 4.75 4.75
N GLY A 42 -4.10 6.06 5.04
CA GLY A 42 -3.05 6.65 5.87
C GLY A 42 -2.99 6.04 7.28
N ARG A 43 -4.16 5.79 7.90
CA ARG A 43 -4.25 5.07 9.19
C ARG A 43 -3.72 3.64 9.08
N GLN A 44 -4.09 2.89 8.04
CA GLN A 44 -3.57 1.54 7.80
C GLN A 44 -2.04 1.56 7.70
N MET A 45 -1.49 2.47 6.89
CA MET A 45 -0.03 2.60 6.72
C MET A 45 0.66 2.97 8.02
N LYS A 46 0.15 3.98 8.74
CA LYS A 46 0.69 4.41 10.03
C LYS A 46 0.70 3.26 11.03
N ASN A 47 -0.42 2.57 11.21
CA ASN A 47 -0.54 1.43 12.14
C ASN A 47 0.44 0.31 11.79
N GLY A 48 0.62 0.01 10.50
CA GLY A 48 1.56 -0.98 10.01
C GLY A 48 3.01 -0.62 10.32
N ALA A 49 3.41 0.63 10.05
CA ALA A 49 4.75 1.14 10.33
C ALA A 49 5.05 1.20 11.83
N GLU A 50 4.15 1.75 12.64
CA GLU A 50 4.30 1.85 14.10
C GLU A 50 4.50 0.48 14.73
N MET A 51 3.67 -0.49 14.36
CA MET A 51 3.80 -1.86 14.88
C MET A 51 5.12 -2.51 14.43
N ALA A 52 5.55 -2.31 13.17
CA ALA A 52 6.83 -2.85 12.71
C ALA A 52 8.01 -2.28 13.50
N VAL A 53 8.05 -0.95 13.67
CA VAL A 53 9.08 -0.26 14.45
C VAL A 53 9.11 -0.77 15.89
N GLU A 54 7.94 -0.93 16.52
CA GLU A 54 7.85 -1.47 17.88
C GLU A 54 8.45 -2.87 17.98
N GLN A 55 8.03 -3.81 17.12
CA GLN A 55 8.51 -5.20 17.16
C GLN A 55 10.01 -5.31 16.86
N ILE A 56 10.51 -4.48 15.94
CA ILE A 56 11.93 -4.46 15.57
C ILE A 56 12.77 -3.89 16.71
N ASN A 57 12.32 -2.81 17.35
CA ASN A 57 12.98 -2.24 18.52
C ASN A 57 12.99 -3.19 19.72
N ALA A 58 11.88 -3.92 19.95
CA ALA A 58 11.80 -4.96 20.97
C ALA A 58 12.77 -6.13 20.70
N SER A 59 13.16 -6.33 19.44
CA SER A 59 14.12 -7.36 19.00
C SER A 59 15.57 -6.85 18.94
N GLY A 60 15.87 -5.68 19.49
CA GLY A 60 17.22 -5.10 19.53
C GLY A 60 17.51 -4.04 18.46
N GLY A 61 16.51 -3.67 17.65
CA GLY A 61 16.63 -2.61 16.65
C GLY A 61 17.39 -3.03 15.39
N VAL A 62 18.00 -2.06 14.71
CA VAL A 62 18.78 -2.25 13.47
C VAL A 62 20.19 -1.73 13.69
N LEU A 63 21.19 -2.57 13.38
CA LEU A 63 22.60 -2.22 13.57
C LEU A 63 22.92 -1.74 15.01
N GLY A 64 22.23 -2.32 16.00
CA GLY A 64 22.38 -1.97 17.42
C GLY A 64 21.73 -0.65 17.83
N LYS A 65 20.94 -0.02 16.96
CA LYS A 65 20.22 1.24 17.21
C LYS A 65 18.72 1.03 17.17
N LYS A 66 17.98 1.79 17.97
CA LYS A 66 16.52 1.83 17.86
C LYS A 66 16.12 2.60 16.60
N ILE A 67 14.92 2.31 16.12
CA ILE A 67 14.26 3.03 15.04
C ILE A 67 13.30 4.05 15.64
N ALA A 68 13.35 5.28 15.12
CA ALA A 68 12.31 6.29 15.31
C ALA A 68 11.46 6.40 14.03
N LEU A 69 10.16 6.64 14.18
CA LEU A 69 9.25 6.79 13.04
C LEU A 69 8.84 8.25 12.85
N ASP A 70 9.12 8.79 11.67
CA ASP A 70 8.57 10.07 11.20
C ASP A 70 7.31 9.79 10.37
N VAL A 71 6.20 10.47 10.67
CA VAL A 71 4.91 10.25 10.02
C VAL A 71 4.57 11.50 9.21
N GLU A 72 4.49 11.34 7.89
CA GLU A 72 4.29 12.45 6.97
C GLU A 72 2.95 12.35 6.26
N ASP A 73 2.27 13.48 6.16
CA ASP A 73 1.01 13.61 5.45
C ASP A 73 1.23 14.16 4.04
N ASP A 74 0.80 13.41 3.03
CA ASP A 74 0.80 13.85 1.65
C ASP A 74 -0.60 14.23 1.12
N GLY A 75 -1.67 13.94 1.87
CA GLY A 75 -3.05 14.25 1.46
C GLY A 75 -3.49 13.66 0.11
N CYS A 76 -2.76 12.69 -0.44
CA CYS A 76 -2.83 12.25 -1.83
C CYS A 76 -2.68 13.40 -2.86
N ASP A 77 -1.96 14.46 -2.48
CA ASP A 77 -1.64 15.62 -3.32
C ASP A 77 -0.18 15.54 -3.84
N PRO A 78 0.04 15.60 -5.16
CA PRO A 78 1.38 15.52 -5.76
C PRO A 78 2.38 16.59 -5.27
N LYS A 79 1.92 17.82 -4.99
CA LYS A 79 2.81 18.92 -4.59
C LYS A 79 3.21 18.78 -3.12
N GLN A 80 2.26 18.40 -2.28
CA GLN A 80 2.53 18.10 -0.88
C GLN A 80 3.45 16.88 -0.75
N ALA A 81 3.22 15.82 -1.53
CA ALA A 81 4.10 14.65 -1.56
C ALA A 81 5.55 15.00 -1.93
N ARG A 82 5.76 15.91 -2.90
CA ARG A 82 7.09 16.41 -3.24
C ARG A 82 7.72 17.21 -2.09
N SER A 83 6.93 18.03 -1.40
CA SER A 83 7.41 18.81 -0.24
C SER A 83 7.78 17.90 0.94
N VAL A 84 7.00 16.85 1.20
CA VAL A 84 7.33 15.78 2.15
C VAL A 84 8.66 15.12 1.76
N ALA A 85 8.84 14.80 0.49
CA ALA A 85 10.06 14.15 0.03
C ALA A 85 11.31 15.03 0.23
N GLU A 86 11.21 16.32 -0.05
CA GLU A 86 12.28 17.30 0.19
C GLU A 86 12.58 17.44 1.70
N LYS A 87 11.55 17.45 2.56
CA LYS A 87 11.72 17.48 4.02
C LYS A 87 12.45 16.24 4.54
N VAL A 88 12.01 15.05 4.15
CA VAL A 88 12.63 13.77 4.53
C VAL A 88 14.09 13.71 4.08
N ALA A 89 14.37 14.12 2.85
CA ALA A 89 15.73 14.19 2.32
C ALA A 89 16.61 15.19 3.09
N ALA A 90 16.09 16.38 3.39
CA ALA A 90 16.81 17.38 4.18
C ALA A 90 17.13 16.88 5.61
N ALA A 91 16.24 16.07 6.20
CA ALA A 91 16.43 15.40 7.48
C ALA A 91 17.39 14.20 7.40
N LYS A 92 17.90 13.85 6.21
CA LYS A 92 18.80 12.71 5.95
C LYS A 92 18.20 11.36 6.37
N ILE A 93 16.87 11.25 6.32
CA ILE A 93 16.19 9.99 6.57
C ILE A 93 16.44 9.04 5.38
N PRO A 94 17.02 7.84 5.59
CA PRO A 94 17.45 6.97 4.50
C PRO A 94 16.31 6.24 3.79
N PHE A 95 15.13 6.18 4.39
CA PHE A 95 14.05 5.31 3.96
C PHE A 95 12.65 5.88 4.24
N VAL A 96 11.77 5.71 3.26
CA VAL A 96 10.33 5.96 3.37
C VAL A 96 9.54 4.71 2.97
N ALA A 97 8.66 4.27 3.87
CA ALA A 97 7.54 3.39 3.54
C ALA A 97 6.36 4.25 3.02
N GLY A 98 6.20 4.35 1.71
CA GLY A 98 5.21 5.23 1.12
C GLY A 98 5.37 5.42 -0.39
N HIS A 99 4.50 6.15 -1.08
CA HIS A 99 3.24 6.71 -0.57
C HIS A 99 2.08 5.73 -0.87
N PHE A 100 0.85 6.12 -0.55
CA PHE A 100 -0.35 5.36 -0.96
C PHE A 100 -0.69 5.63 -2.42
N CYS A 101 -1.05 6.89 -2.73
CA CYS A 101 -1.49 7.28 -4.06
C CYS A 101 -0.34 7.24 -5.08
N SER A 102 -0.62 6.71 -6.27
CA SER A 102 0.35 6.74 -7.38
C SER A 102 0.68 8.17 -7.82
N SER A 103 -0.30 9.09 -7.73
CA SER A 103 -0.10 10.52 -7.98
C SER A 103 0.86 11.19 -7.00
N SER A 104 1.00 10.67 -5.78
CA SER A 104 1.98 11.12 -4.78
C SER A 104 3.32 10.42 -4.97
N SER A 105 3.30 9.10 -5.09
CA SER A 105 4.52 8.26 -5.12
C SER A 105 5.44 8.57 -6.30
N ILE A 106 4.87 8.83 -7.48
CA ILE A 106 5.63 9.08 -8.71
C ILE A 106 6.48 10.36 -8.61
N PRO A 107 5.91 11.56 -8.35
CA PRO A 107 6.74 12.76 -8.20
C PRO A 107 7.62 12.74 -6.94
N ALA A 108 7.14 12.15 -5.83
CA ALA A 108 7.95 12.05 -4.62
C ALA A 108 9.21 11.18 -4.82
N SER A 109 9.11 10.08 -5.60
CA SER A 109 10.26 9.21 -5.85
C SER A 109 11.44 9.90 -6.54
N GLU A 110 11.15 10.92 -7.36
CA GLU A 110 12.19 11.71 -8.04
C GLU A 110 12.92 12.59 -7.03
N ALA A 111 12.17 13.32 -6.19
CA ALA A 111 12.74 14.12 -5.11
C ALA A 111 13.52 13.26 -4.09
N TYR A 112 13.02 12.07 -3.76
CA TYR A 112 13.77 11.09 -2.95
C TYR A 112 15.05 10.63 -3.65
N ALA A 113 15.01 10.37 -4.96
CA ALA A 113 16.17 9.90 -5.70
C ALA A 113 17.31 10.94 -5.71
N ASP A 114 16.94 12.21 -5.87
CA ASP A 114 17.85 13.36 -5.81
C ASP A 114 18.38 13.58 -4.39
N GLY A 115 17.51 13.42 -3.38
CA GLY A 115 17.81 13.55 -1.96
C GLY A 115 18.54 12.35 -1.34
N GLY A 116 18.81 11.29 -2.10
CA GLY A 116 19.49 10.11 -1.61
C GLY A 116 18.63 9.22 -0.71
N VAL A 117 17.31 9.20 -0.87
CA VAL A 117 16.35 8.47 -0.03
C VAL A 117 15.76 7.28 -0.78
N LEU A 118 15.68 6.12 -0.13
CA LEU A 118 15.03 4.92 -0.64
C LEU A 118 13.53 4.95 -0.38
N GLN A 119 12.71 4.61 -1.36
CA GLN A 119 11.26 4.50 -1.23
C GLN A 119 10.77 3.07 -1.50
N ILE A 120 10.10 2.45 -0.52
CA ILE A 120 9.32 1.22 -0.72
C ILE A 120 7.85 1.56 -0.55
N THR A 121 7.07 1.53 -1.63
CA THR A 121 5.63 1.77 -1.51
C THR A 121 4.89 0.49 -1.08
N PRO A 122 3.98 0.61 -0.10
CA PRO A 122 3.09 -0.49 0.25
C PRO A 122 1.86 -0.62 -0.64
N ALA A 123 1.53 0.40 -1.45
CA ALA A 123 0.20 0.49 -2.08
C ALA A 123 0.13 1.22 -3.44
N SER A 124 1.17 1.90 -3.89
CA SER A 124 1.14 2.60 -5.19
C SER A 124 1.33 1.60 -6.32
N THR A 125 0.26 1.30 -7.06
CA THR A 125 0.20 0.21 -8.06
C THR A 125 0.48 0.64 -9.51
N ASN A 126 0.51 1.95 -9.83
CA ASN A 126 0.67 2.37 -11.23
C ASN A 126 2.03 1.92 -11.80
N PRO A 127 2.08 1.24 -12.97
CA PRO A 127 3.32 0.76 -13.59
C PRO A 127 4.43 1.81 -13.70
N LEU A 128 4.08 3.07 -13.99
CA LEU A 128 5.04 4.14 -14.18
C LEU A 128 5.98 4.34 -12.97
N PHE A 129 5.54 4.00 -11.76
CA PHE A 129 6.37 4.17 -10.56
C PHE A 129 7.73 3.45 -10.67
N THR A 130 7.80 2.23 -11.23
CA THR A 130 9.03 1.44 -11.40
C THR A 130 9.58 1.40 -12.83
N GLU A 131 8.82 1.85 -13.84
CA GLU A 131 9.26 1.84 -15.24
C GLU A 131 10.20 3.00 -15.62
N ARG A 132 10.42 3.96 -14.71
CA ARG A 132 11.28 5.14 -14.94
C ARG A 132 12.77 4.92 -14.71
N LYS A 133 13.19 3.68 -14.40
CA LYS A 133 14.59 3.30 -14.14
C LYS A 133 15.22 4.08 -12.97
N LEU A 134 14.42 4.52 -12.01
CA LEU A 134 14.92 5.13 -10.78
C LEU A 134 15.62 4.10 -9.91
N TRP A 135 16.74 4.49 -9.32
CA TRP A 135 17.56 3.59 -8.50
C TRP A 135 16.89 3.25 -7.17
N ASN A 136 16.05 4.14 -6.64
CA ASN A 136 15.60 4.16 -5.24
C ASN A 136 14.18 3.62 -5.00
N VAL A 137 13.50 3.08 -6.03
CA VAL A 137 12.11 2.63 -5.91
C VAL A 137 11.99 1.12 -5.80
N ALA A 138 11.12 0.67 -4.90
CA ALA A 138 10.61 -0.69 -4.84
C ALA A 138 9.15 -0.71 -4.33
N ARG A 139 8.45 -1.84 -4.43
CA ARG A 139 7.09 -2.01 -3.90
C ARG A 139 6.96 -3.29 -3.10
N VAL A 140 5.98 -3.37 -2.22
CA VAL A 140 5.53 -4.66 -1.64
C VAL A 140 4.13 -5.05 -2.09
N CYS A 141 3.49 -4.22 -2.92
CA CYS A 141 2.24 -4.50 -3.63
C CYS A 141 2.49 -4.90 -5.10
N GLY A 142 1.45 -5.36 -5.77
CA GLY A 142 1.47 -5.61 -7.22
C GLY A 142 1.29 -4.34 -8.06
N ARG A 143 1.06 -4.52 -9.36
CA ARG A 143 0.86 -3.43 -10.33
C ARG A 143 -0.49 -3.44 -11.05
N ASP A 144 -0.91 -2.29 -11.57
CA ASP A 144 -2.21 -2.15 -12.25
C ASP A 144 -2.32 -2.90 -13.59
N ASP A 145 -1.21 -3.14 -14.29
CA ASP A 145 -1.21 -3.97 -15.50
C ASP A 145 -1.52 -5.45 -15.18
N GLN A 146 -1.05 -5.92 -14.03
CA GLN A 146 -1.37 -7.25 -13.50
C GLN A 146 -2.80 -7.28 -12.95
N GLN A 147 -3.18 -6.27 -12.17
CA GLN A 147 -4.51 -6.14 -11.55
C GLN A 147 -5.62 -6.04 -12.61
N GLY A 148 -5.44 -5.19 -13.62
CA GLY A 148 -6.37 -5.04 -14.73
C GLY A 148 -6.49 -6.31 -15.58
N GLN A 149 -5.43 -7.12 -15.67
CA GLN A 149 -5.50 -8.45 -16.28
C GLN A 149 -6.41 -9.39 -15.48
N VAL A 150 -6.24 -9.47 -14.15
CA VAL A 150 -7.09 -10.31 -13.28
C VAL A 150 -8.55 -9.86 -13.33
N ALA A 151 -8.79 -8.54 -13.26
CA ALA A 151 -10.14 -7.98 -13.36
C ALA A 151 -10.81 -8.35 -14.69
N SER A 152 -10.09 -8.17 -15.80
CA SER A 152 -10.56 -8.56 -17.14
C SER A 152 -10.86 -10.05 -17.26
N GLN A 153 -10.01 -10.92 -16.71
CA GLN A 153 -10.23 -12.37 -16.73
C GLN A 153 -11.50 -12.76 -15.97
N TYR A 154 -11.74 -12.14 -14.82
CA TYR A 154 -12.97 -12.35 -14.05
C TYR A 154 -14.21 -11.85 -14.81
N ILE A 155 -14.16 -10.63 -15.35
CA ILE A 155 -15.25 -10.07 -16.16
C ILE A 155 -15.54 -10.96 -17.37
N LYS A 156 -14.51 -11.44 -18.06
CA LYS A 156 -14.67 -12.38 -19.18
C LYS A 156 -15.33 -13.67 -18.75
N LYS A 157 -14.96 -14.24 -17.61
CA LYS A 157 -15.54 -15.51 -17.15
C LYS A 157 -17.02 -15.35 -16.74
N HIS A 158 -17.37 -14.25 -16.06
CA HIS A 158 -18.67 -14.12 -15.37
C HIS A 158 -19.67 -13.18 -16.04
N PHE A 159 -19.19 -12.26 -16.89
CA PHE A 159 -19.99 -11.21 -17.54
C PHE A 159 -19.78 -11.22 -19.06
N ASN A 160 -19.40 -12.36 -19.65
CA ASN A 160 -19.30 -12.47 -21.10
C ASN A 160 -20.65 -12.14 -21.77
N GLY A 161 -20.62 -11.33 -22.82
CA GLY A 161 -21.83 -10.88 -23.53
C GLY A 161 -22.71 -9.89 -22.75
N LYS A 162 -22.25 -9.37 -21.60
CA LYS A 162 -22.94 -8.35 -20.82
C LYS A 162 -22.49 -6.93 -21.21
N ASN A 163 -23.33 -5.94 -20.95
CA ASN A 163 -23.00 -4.54 -21.17
C ASN A 163 -22.06 -4.05 -20.06
N ILE A 164 -20.81 -3.77 -20.41
CA ILE A 164 -19.79 -3.29 -19.47
C ILE A 164 -19.63 -1.77 -19.63
N ALA A 165 -19.58 -1.05 -18.51
CA ALA A 165 -19.09 0.33 -18.46
C ALA A 165 -17.78 0.39 -17.68
N ILE A 166 -16.93 1.34 -18.04
CA ILE A 166 -15.67 1.62 -17.35
C ILE A 166 -15.66 3.11 -17.01
N LEU A 167 -15.49 3.42 -15.72
CA LEU A 167 -15.37 4.78 -15.20
C LEU A 167 -13.97 5.00 -14.62
N ASN A 168 -13.47 6.23 -14.65
CA ASN A 168 -12.25 6.62 -13.95
C ASN A 168 -12.34 7.99 -13.28
N ASP A 169 -11.60 8.20 -12.20
CA ASP A 169 -11.57 9.44 -11.41
C ASP A 169 -10.57 10.50 -11.93
N LYS A 170 -9.99 10.29 -13.11
CA LYS A 170 -8.92 11.09 -13.75
C LYS A 170 -7.57 11.12 -13.02
N THR A 171 -7.45 10.50 -11.85
CA THR A 171 -6.17 10.43 -11.13
C THR A 171 -5.21 9.46 -11.84
N THR A 172 -3.92 9.58 -11.55
CA THR A 172 -2.89 8.69 -12.11
C THR A 172 -3.18 7.21 -11.85
N TYR A 173 -3.69 6.87 -10.66
CA TYR A 173 -4.09 5.51 -10.31
C TYR A 173 -5.41 5.12 -11.00
N GLY A 174 -6.49 5.86 -10.73
CA GLY A 174 -7.82 5.44 -11.19
C GLY A 174 -7.93 5.38 -12.71
N LYS A 175 -7.37 6.37 -13.42
CA LYS A 175 -7.26 6.31 -14.88
C LYS A 175 -6.36 5.17 -15.35
N GLY A 176 -5.17 5.01 -14.75
CA GLY A 176 -4.22 3.96 -15.16
C GLY A 176 -4.80 2.55 -15.02
N LEU A 177 -5.45 2.25 -13.90
CA LEU A 177 -6.10 0.96 -13.66
C LEU A 177 -7.30 0.73 -14.59
N ALA A 178 -8.12 1.76 -14.84
CA ALA A 178 -9.23 1.67 -15.79
C ALA A 178 -8.73 1.40 -17.22
N GLU A 179 -7.63 2.04 -17.64
CA GLU A 179 -7.02 1.87 -18.95
C GLU A 179 -6.40 0.48 -19.13
N GLU A 180 -5.66 -0.04 -18.14
CA GLU A 180 -5.11 -1.40 -18.19
C GLU A 180 -6.21 -2.47 -18.19
N THR A 181 -7.28 -2.27 -17.43
CA THR A 181 -8.46 -3.15 -17.43
C THR A 181 -9.16 -3.12 -18.80
N LYS A 182 -9.43 -1.93 -19.34
CA LYS A 182 -10.01 -1.74 -20.68
C LYS A 182 -9.16 -2.41 -21.76
N LYS A 183 -7.86 -2.17 -21.75
CA LYS A 183 -6.90 -2.76 -22.69
C LYS A 183 -6.91 -4.29 -22.63
N SER A 184 -6.95 -4.86 -21.42
CA SER A 184 -7.03 -6.31 -21.23
C SER A 184 -8.37 -6.89 -21.72
N LEU A 185 -9.50 -6.22 -21.43
CA LEU A 185 -10.83 -6.62 -21.91
C LEU A 185 -10.91 -6.60 -23.44
N ASN A 186 -10.45 -5.51 -24.05
CA ASN A 186 -10.46 -5.34 -25.50
C ASN A 186 -9.60 -6.40 -26.19
N LYS A 187 -8.42 -6.72 -25.64
CA LYS A 187 -7.57 -7.82 -26.11
C LYS A 187 -8.27 -9.18 -26.00
N ALA A 188 -9.16 -9.34 -25.03
CA ALA A 188 -9.96 -10.54 -24.83
C ALA A 188 -11.25 -10.59 -25.67
N GLY A 189 -11.53 -9.57 -26.49
CA GLY A 189 -12.70 -9.48 -27.36
C GLY A 189 -13.94 -8.85 -26.70
N ILE A 190 -13.81 -8.28 -25.50
CA ILE A 190 -14.90 -7.59 -24.81
C ILE A 190 -14.67 -6.10 -24.92
N ILE A 191 -15.58 -5.39 -25.59
CA ILE A 191 -15.53 -3.94 -25.78
C ILE A 191 -16.53 -3.30 -24.83
N GLU A 192 -16.10 -2.32 -24.05
CA GLU A 192 -17.01 -1.61 -23.15
C GLU A 192 -18.01 -0.76 -23.94
N LYS A 193 -19.25 -0.71 -23.45
CA LYS A 193 -20.31 0.11 -24.03
C LYS A 193 -20.17 1.59 -23.65
N MET A 194 -19.50 1.85 -22.54
CA MET A 194 -19.27 3.19 -22.00
C MET A 194 -17.88 3.26 -21.39
N TYR A 195 -17.11 4.28 -21.77
CA TYR A 195 -15.89 4.68 -21.11
C TYR A 195 -16.01 6.16 -20.74
N GLU A 196 -16.09 6.47 -19.46
CA GLU A 196 -16.29 7.83 -18.98
C GLU A 196 -15.37 8.17 -17.81
N SER A 197 -15.25 9.46 -17.50
CA SER A 197 -14.49 9.95 -16.35
C SER A 197 -15.32 10.87 -15.50
N TYR A 198 -15.10 10.84 -14.18
CA TYR A 198 -15.60 11.80 -13.21
C TYR A 198 -14.41 12.47 -12.51
N ASN A 199 -14.63 13.52 -11.71
CA ASN A 199 -13.55 14.11 -10.93
C ASN A 199 -13.51 13.52 -9.52
N LYS A 200 -12.30 13.25 -9.02
CA LYS A 200 -12.11 13.01 -7.59
C LYS A 200 -12.74 14.15 -6.77
N GLY A 201 -13.51 13.80 -5.74
CA GLY A 201 -14.22 14.76 -4.89
C GLY A 201 -15.64 15.10 -5.35
N ASP A 202 -16.05 14.73 -6.57
CA ASP A 202 -17.45 14.84 -6.99
C ASP A 202 -18.34 14.03 -6.04
N LYS A 203 -19.54 14.57 -5.72
CA LYS A 203 -20.52 13.91 -4.85
C LYS A 203 -21.82 13.57 -5.54
N ASP A 204 -22.06 14.15 -6.72
CA ASP A 204 -23.24 13.91 -7.55
C ASP A 204 -22.82 13.19 -8.83
N PHE A 205 -23.30 11.95 -8.97
CA PHE A 205 -23.07 11.07 -10.12
C PHE A 205 -24.39 10.76 -10.86
N ASN A 206 -25.49 11.48 -10.56
CA ASN A 206 -26.82 11.15 -11.08
C ASN A 206 -26.87 11.09 -12.60
N ALA A 207 -26.14 11.99 -13.28
CA ALA A 207 -26.05 12.00 -14.74
C ALA A 207 -25.34 10.75 -15.28
N ILE A 208 -24.22 10.34 -14.69
CA ILE A 208 -23.51 9.10 -15.06
C ILE A 208 -24.41 7.90 -14.80
N VAL A 209 -25.04 7.81 -13.63
CA VAL A 209 -25.94 6.71 -13.26
C VAL A 209 -27.14 6.63 -14.20
N SER A 210 -27.73 7.77 -14.59
CA SER A 210 -28.83 7.81 -15.56
C SER A 210 -28.40 7.23 -16.92
N ARG A 211 -27.15 7.48 -17.34
CA ARG A 211 -26.60 6.87 -18.55
C ARG A 211 -26.38 5.38 -18.38
N LEU A 212 -25.83 4.92 -17.25
CA LEU A 212 -25.68 3.49 -16.94
C LEU A 212 -27.03 2.76 -17.07
N LYS A 213 -28.10 3.38 -16.56
CA LYS A 213 -29.47 2.86 -16.65
C LYS A 213 -29.97 2.78 -18.09
N ARG A 214 -29.89 3.90 -18.82
CA ARG A 214 -30.33 3.98 -20.23
C ARG A 214 -29.61 2.96 -21.10
N ASP A 215 -28.30 2.79 -20.88
CA ASP A 215 -27.47 1.91 -21.69
C ASP A 215 -27.53 0.44 -21.21
N ASN A 216 -28.39 0.14 -20.22
CA ASN A 216 -28.61 -1.19 -19.63
C ASN A 216 -27.30 -1.86 -19.20
N ILE A 217 -26.44 -1.12 -18.48
CA ILE A 217 -25.15 -1.62 -18.00
C ILE A 217 -25.36 -2.71 -16.94
N ASP A 218 -24.76 -3.87 -17.15
CA ASP A 218 -24.79 -5.00 -16.23
C ASP A 218 -23.68 -4.93 -15.18
N LEU A 219 -22.48 -4.48 -15.59
CA LEU A 219 -21.33 -4.25 -14.72
C LEU A 219 -20.66 -2.92 -15.04
N VAL A 220 -20.40 -2.14 -14.00
CA VAL A 220 -19.57 -0.93 -14.06
C VAL A 220 -18.25 -1.19 -13.34
N TYR A 221 -17.14 -1.10 -14.09
CA TYR A 221 -15.80 -1.09 -13.53
C TYR A 221 -15.41 0.34 -13.17
N VAL A 222 -14.95 0.59 -11.96
CA VAL A 222 -14.54 1.91 -11.48
C VAL A 222 -13.05 1.88 -11.18
N GLY A 223 -12.24 2.62 -11.94
CA GLY A 223 -10.87 2.95 -11.56
C GLY A 223 -10.88 4.20 -10.68
N GLY A 224 -10.78 4.03 -9.37
CA GLY A 224 -10.86 5.11 -8.39
C GLY A 224 -10.90 4.57 -6.95
N TYR A 225 -11.22 5.42 -5.99
CA TYR A 225 -11.19 5.12 -4.56
C TYR A 225 -12.57 4.83 -3.97
N HIS A 226 -12.59 4.33 -2.73
CA HIS A 226 -13.79 3.86 -2.02
C HIS A 226 -14.87 4.94 -1.87
N GLN A 227 -14.50 6.21 -1.73
CA GLN A 227 -15.46 7.30 -1.53
C GLN A 227 -16.40 7.49 -2.71
N GLU A 228 -15.84 7.76 -3.89
CA GLU A 228 -16.63 7.95 -5.11
C GLU A 228 -17.26 6.64 -5.57
N ALA A 229 -16.56 5.50 -5.49
CA ALA A 229 -17.15 4.20 -5.83
C ALA A 229 -18.38 3.87 -4.96
N GLY A 230 -18.33 4.17 -3.66
CA GLY A 230 -19.45 3.99 -2.74
C GLY A 230 -20.63 4.93 -3.05
N LEU A 231 -20.35 6.18 -3.40
CA LEU A 231 -21.38 7.15 -3.80
C LEU A 231 -22.05 6.78 -5.12
N ILE A 232 -21.27 6.37 -6.12
CA ILE A 232 -21.77 5.84 -7.40
C ILE A 232 -22.70 4.66 -7.14
N LEU A 233 -22.29 3.69 -6.31
CA LEU A 233 -23.13 2.54 -5.98
C LEU A 233 -24.45 2.95 -5.32
N ARG A 234 -24.41 3.83 -4.32
CA ARG A 234 -25.64 4.29 -3.65
C ARG A 234 -26.61 4.94 -4.63
N GLN A 235 -26.12 5.85 -5.46
CA GLN A 235 -26.95 6.53 -6.45
C GLN A 235 -27.48 5.57 -7.53
N MET A 236 -26.73 4.52 -7.88
CA MET A 236 -27.24 3.43 -8.72
C MET A 236 -28.44 2.73 -8.07
N ARG A 237 -28.38 2.45 -6.76
CA ARG A 237 -29.49 1.81 -6.03
C ARG A 237 -30.68 2.75 -5.87
N ASP A 238 -30.45 4.03 -5.59
CA ASP A 238 -31.50 5.05 -5.51
C ASP A 238 -32.28 5.17 -6.84
N GLN A 239 -31.60 4.99 -7.97
CA GLN A 239 -32.21 4.99 -9.30
C GLN A 239 -32.74 3.61 -9.75
N GLY A 240 -32.70 2.60 -8.87
CA GLY A 240 -33.24 1.26 -9.11
C GLY A 240 -32.38 0.35 -10.00
N LEU A 241 -31.10 0.67 -10.23
CA LEU A 241 -30.19 -0.19 -10.99
C LEU A 241 -29.75 -1.38 -10.11
N LYS A 242 -29.66 -2.56 -10.73
CA LYS A 242 -29.07 -3.78 -10.15
C LYS A 242 -27.66 -4.08 -10.65
N THR A 243 -27.11 -3.17 -11.44
CA THR A 243 -25.75 -3.22 -12.00
C THR A 243 -24.73 -3.54 -10.91
N VAL A 244 -23.81 -4.45 -11.22
CA VAL A 244 -22.70 -4.85 -10.33
C VAL A 244 -21.60 -3.80 -10.43
N LEU A 245 -21.06 -3.35 -9.30
CA LEU A 245 -19.85 -2.54 -9.28
C LEU A 245 -18.63 -3.44 -9.11
N MET A 246 -17.60 -3.20 -9.91
CA MET A 246 -16.27 -3.79 -9.73
C MET A 246 -15.21 -2.69 -9.66
N SER A 247 -14.16 -2.86 -8.85
CA SER A 247 -13.04 -1.92 -8.77
C SER A 247 -11.71 -2.61 -8.45
N GLY A 248 -10.70 -1.81 -8.09
CA GLY A 248 -9.37 -2.24 -7.69
C GLY A 248 -9.17 -2.29 -6.17
N ASP A 249 -7.89 -2.36 -5.81
CA ASP A 249 -7.39 -2.45 -4.44
C ASP A 249 -7.84 -1.32 -3.51
N ALA A 250 -8.14 -0.14 -4.04
CA ALA A 250 -8.61 1.02 -3.29
C ALA A 250 -10.03 0.87 -2.70
N LEU A 251 -10.65 -0.31 -2.82
CA LEU A 251 -11.85 -0.67 -2.07
C LEU A 251 -11.54 -1.51 -0.83
N ALA A 252 -10.29 -1.91 -0.57
CA ALA A 252 -9.90 -2.78 0.55
C ALA A 252 -9.89 -2.07 1.92
N ASP A 253 -10.96 -1.37 2.26
CA ASP A 253 -11.17 -0.69 3.55
C ASP A 253 -12.65 -0.68 3.94
N LYS A 254 -12.97 -0.90 5.22
CA LYS A 254 -14.34 -0.89 5.75
C LYS A 254 -15.08 0.44 5.64
N GLU A 255 -14.40 1.56 5.38
CA GLU A 255 -15.05 2.83 5.06
C GLU A 255 -15.92 2.69 3.79
N TYR A 256 -15.55 1.82 2.84
CA TYR A 256 -16.42 1.47 1.71
C TYR A 256 -17.78 0.92 2.16
N ALA A 257 -17.77 -0.07 3.06
CA ALA A 257 -18.99 -0.62 3.64
C ALA A 257 -19.74 0.41 4.49
N SER A 258 -19.02 1.31 5.16
CA SER A 258 -19.65 2.38 5.96
C SER A 258 -20.38 3.39 5.07
N ILE A 259 -19.89 3.65 3.86
CA ILE A 259 -20.56 4.52 2.88
C ILE A 259 -21.78 3.82 2.29
N THR A 260 -21.67 2.54 1.98
CA THR A 260 -22.66 1.82 1.16
C THR A 260 -23.72 1.08 1.98
N GLY A 261 -23.42 0.69 3.22
CA GLY A 261 -24.27 -0.18 4.02
C GLY A 261 -24.58 -1.50 3.30
N ALA A 262 -25.77 -2.06 3.54
CA ALA A 262 -26.20 -3.30 2.91
C ALA A 262 -26.29 -3.21 1.36
N ALA A 263 -26.40 -2.01 0.79
CA ALA A 263 -26.40 -1.81 -0.66
C ALA A 263 -25.04 -2.15 -1.31
N GLY A 264 -23.96 -2.18 -0.52
CA GLY A 264 -22.61 -2.61 -0.89
C GLY A 264 -22.48 -4.10 -1.23
N ALA A 265 -23.44 -4.92 -0.80
CA ALA A 265 -23.39 -6.36 -0.99
C ALA A 265 -23.29 -6.72 -2.48
N GLY A 266 -22.35 -7.60 -2.81
CA GLY A 266 -22.10 -8.06 -4.18
C GLY A 266 -21.16 -7.20 -4.99
N THR A 267 -20.69 -6.04 -4.46
CA THR A 267 -19.57 -5.32 -5.07
C THR A 267 -18.34 -6.21 -5.12
N LEU A 268 -17.64 -6.15 -6.25
CA LEU A 268 -16.40 -6.87 -6.49
C LEU A 268 -15.21 -5.91 -6.44
N PHE A 269 -14.06 -6.42 -6.04
CA PHE A 269 -12.81 -5.68 -6.21
C PHE A 269 -11.62 -6.62 -6.33
N THR A 270 -10.53 -6.14 -6.92
CA THR A 270 -9.26 -6.87 -6.97
C THR A 270 -8.38 -6.44 -5.82
N PHE A 271 -7.66 -7.39 -5.20
CA PHE A 271 -6.62 -7.10 -4.21
C PHE A 271 -5.66 -8.30 -4.13
N GLY A 272 -4.52 -8.14 -3.49
CA GLY A 272 -3.66 -9.29 -3.16
C GLY A 272 -4.34 -10.27 -2.20
N PRO A 273 -3.80 -11.49 -2.03
CA PRO A 273 -4.35 -12.47 -1.10
C PRO A 273 -4.22 -11.93 0.32
N ASP A 274 -5.27 -12.07 1.12
CA ASP A 274 -5.38 -11.43 2.43
C ASP A 274 -4.21 -11.87 3.33
N PRO A 275 -3.26 -10.98 3.65
CA PRO A 275 -2.07 -11.34 4.40
C PRO A 275 -2.42 -11.80 5.82
N ARG A 276 -3.58 -11.42 6.37
CA ARG A 276 -4.02 -11.82 7.72
C ARG A 276 -4.29 -13.32 7.83
N LYS A 277 -4.49 -14.02 6.70
CA LYS A 277 -4.69 -15.47 6.64
C LYS A 277 -3.39 -16.27 6.55
N LYS A 278 -2.24 -15.61 6.37
CA LYS A 278 -0.95 -16.28 6.23
C LYS A 278 -0.41 -16.72 7.60
N PRO A 279 0.18 -17.93 7.73
CA PRO A 279 0.82 -18.36 8.96
C PRO A 279 1.91 -17.38 9.44
N THR A 280 2.64 -16.76 8.50
CA THR A 280 3.66 -15.73 8.77
C THR A 280 3.11 -14.49 9.46
N ALA A 281 1.81 -14.21 9.33
CA ALA A 281 1.17 -13.05 9.94
C ALA A 281 0.42 -13.39 11.25
N ALA A 282 0.25 -14.66 11.61
CA ALA A 282 -0.66 -15.06 12.69
C ALA A 282 -0.34 -14.38 14.03
N ALA A 283 0.95 -14.32 14.40
CA ALA A 283 1.39 -13.67 15.64
C ALA A 283 1.08 -12.16 15.62
N ILE A 284 1.46 -11.47 14.54
CA ILE A 284 1.29 -10.01 14.47
C ILE A 284 -0.19 -9.61 14.37
N VAL A 285 -1.01 -10.40 13.69
CA VAL A 285 -2.47 -10.21 13.63
C VAL A 285 -3.09 -10.31 15.02
N ASN A 286 -2.65 -11.25 15.85
CA ASN A 286 -3.10 -11.36 17.23
C ASN A 286 -2.68 -10.15 18.06
N THR A 287 -1.46 -9.64 17.88
CA THR A 287 -0.99 -8.41 18.53
C THR A 287 -1.86 -7.20 18.16
N PHE A 288 -2.15 -7.00 16.87
CA PHE A 288 -3.06 -5.92 16.44
C PHE A 288 -4.45 -6.06 17.07
N ARG A 289 -5.04 -7.26 17.02
CA ARG A 289 -6.36 -7.53 17.60
C ARG A 289 -6.41 -7.31 19.11
N SER A 290 -5.34 -7.62 19.84
CA SER A 290 -5.25 -7.32 21.28
C SER A 290 -5.33 -5.82 21.61
N ARG A 291 -5.07 -4.96 20.61
CA ARG A 291 -5.18 -3.50 20.68
C ARG A 291 -6.43 -2.96 20.00
N ASN A 292 -7.38 -3.82 19.65
CA ASN A 292 -8.59 -3.46 18.89
C ASN A 292 -8.30 -2.78 17.54
N ILE A 293 -7.18 -3.13 16.90
CA ILE A 293 -6.85 -2.71 15.54
C ILE A 293 -7.07 -3.90 14.61
N ASP A 294 -7.85 -3.72 13.55
CA ASP A 294 -7.90 -4.70 12.44
C ASP A 294 -6.81 -4.34 11.43
N PRO A 295 -5.80 -5.20 11.20
CA PRO A 295 -4.74 -4.93 10.24
C PRO A 295 -5.19 -5.24 8.81
N GLU A 296 -6.30 -4.63 8.39
CA GLU A 296 -6.88 -4.79 7.06
C GLU A 296 -6.11 -4.00 6.00
N GLY A 297 -6.42 -4.29 4.73
CA GLY A 297 -5.87 -3.61 3.56
C GLY A 297 -4.35 -3.60 3.57
N TYR A 298 -3.79 -2.39 3.58
CA TYR A 298 -2.36 -2.12 3.43
C TYR A 298 -1.57 -2.12 4.74
N THR A 299 -2.21 -2.40 5.89
CA THR A 299 -1.54 -2.40 7.20
C THR A 299 -0.34 -3.37 7.22
N LEU A 300 -0.55 -4.63 6.82
CA LEU A 300 0.53 -5.62 6.80
C LEU A 300 1.50 -5.43 5.62
N TYR A 301 1.08 -4.76 4.55
CA TYR A 301 1.99 -4.35 3.46
C TYR A 301 2.98 -3.30 3.96
N THR A 302 2.51 -2.27 4.69
CA THR A 302 3.42 -1.27 5.26
C THR A 302 4.36 -1.88 6.31
N TYR A 303 3.86 -2.80 7.13
CA TYR A 303 4.70 -3.57 8.05
C TYR A 303 5.81 -4.32 7.27
N ALA A 304 5.45 -5.00 6.18
CA ALA A 304 6.40 -5.72 5.35
C ALA A 304 7.43 -4.82 4.66
N ALA A 305 7.05 -3.61 4.22
CA ALA A 305 7.99 -2.64 3.66
C ALA A 305 9.09 -2.27 4.66
N VAL A 306 8.72 -2.04 5.92
CA VAL A 306 9.68 -1.78 7.02
C VAL A 306 10.53 -3.03 7.30
N GLN A 307 9.96 -4.24 7.28
CA GLN A 307 10.73 -5.49 7.42
C GLN A 307 11.78 -5.65 6.32
N VAL A 308 11.42 -5.44 5.06
CA VAL A 308 12.35 -5.55 3.93
C VAL A 308 13.53 -4.61 4.11
N TRP A 309 13.26 -3.33 4.43
CA TRP A 309 14.32 -2.35 4.60
C TRP A 309 15.24 -2.68 5.80
N THR A 310 14.67 -3.02 6.95
CA THR A 310 15.44 -3.32 8.17
C THR A 310 16.27 -4.60 8.06
N GLN A 311 15.73 -5.65 7.43
CA GLN A 311 16.46 -6.87 7.12
C GLN A 311 17.62 -6.60 6.16
N ALA A 312 17.39 -5.82 5.10
CA ALA A 312 18.41 -5.47 4.13
C ALA A 312 19.53 -4.61 4.73
N ALA A 313 19.18 -3.57 5.51
CA ALA A 313 20.13 -2.72 6.21
C ALA A 313 21.01 -3.52 7.18
N THR A 314 20.40 -4.46 7.92
CA THR A 314 21.12 -5.37 8.81
C THR A 314 22.07 -6.28 8.03
N LYS A 315 21.60 -6.87 6.93
CA LYS A 315 22.40 -7.78 6.08
C LYS A 315 23.62 -7.10 5.46
N VAL A 316 23.48 -5.85 5.00
CA VAL A 316 24.58 -5.10 4.38
C VAL A 316 25.44 -4.32 5.39
N GLY A 317 24.99 -4.23 6.65
CA GLY A 317 25.73 -3.56 7.72
C GLY A 317 25.72 -2.03 7.65
N THR A 318 24.78 -1.43 6.92
CA THR A 318 24.69 0.03 6.75
C THR A 318 23.27 0.48 6.41
N THR A 319 22.98 1.76 6.66
CA THR A 319 21.74 2.44 6.24
C THR A 319 21.93 3.26 4.97
N ASP A 320 23.07 3.14 4.28
CA ASP A 320 23.30 3.79 2.98
C ASP A 320 22.21 3.37 1.97
N PRO A 321 21.37 4.30 1.48
CA PRO A 321 20.18 3.94 0.71
C PRO A 321 20.48 3.18 -0.59
N ARG A 322 21.61 3.45 -1.26
CA ARG A 322 21.98 2.73 -2.49
C ARG A 322 22.38 1.31 -2.19
N LYS A 323 23.28 1.09 -1.22
CA LYS A 323 23.71 -0.24 -0.81
C LYS A 323 22.54 -1.07 -0.28
N VAL A 324 21.63 -0.46 0.47
CA VAL A 324 20.41 -1.13 0.94
C VAL A 324 19.52 -1.52 -0.24
N MET A 325 19.27 -0.63 -1.21
CA MET A 325 18.46 -0.98 -2.38
C MET A 325 19.08 -2.10 -3.22
N ASP A 326 20.37 -2.04 -3.49
CA ASP A 326 21.07 -3.09 -4.24
C ASP A 326 20.94 -4.43 -3.53
N THR A 327 21.05 -4.41 -2.19
CA THR A 327 20.83 -5.60 -1.36
C THR A 327 19.39 -6.09 -1.48
N ILE A 328 18.38 -5.21 -1.38
CA ILE A 328 16.95 -5.53 -1.53
C ILE A 328 16.70 -6.25 -2.86
N LYS A 329 17.18 -5.70 -3.97
CA LYS A 329 16.96 -6.24 -5.32
C LYS A 329 17.67 -7.57 -5.56
N ALA A 330 18.81 -7.80 -4.92
CA ALA A 330 19.57 -9.05 -5.03
C ALA A 330 19.14 -10.13 -4.02
N GLY A 331 18.26 -9.78 -3.06
CA GLY A 331 17.92 -10.61 -1.92
C GLY A 331 16.55 -11.28 -2.01
N SER A 332 16.26 -12.01 -0.94
CA SER A 332 14.93 -12.54 -0.66
C SER A 332 14.62 -12.31 0.82
N TRP A 333 13.37 -12.00 1.12
CA TRP A 333 12.98 -11.37 2.38
C TRP A 333 11.77 -12.08 2.97
N ASP A 334 11.90 -12.63 4.17
CA ASP A 334 10.79 -13.24 4.90
C ASP A 334 9.99 -12.15 5.62
N THR A 335 8.74 -11.96 5.22
CA THR A 335 7.88 -10.90 5.76
C THR A 335 6.55 -11.46 6.26
N VAL A 336 5.78 -10.63 6.98
CA VAL A 336 4.43 -11.00 7.43
C VAL A 336 3.50 -11.33 6.26
N ILE A 337 3.70 -10.72 5.08
CA ILE A 337 2.91 -11.01 3.87
C ILE A 337 3.46 -12.18 3.04
N GLY A 338 4.50 -12.88 3.54
CA GLY A 338 5.18 -13.97 2.88
C GLY A 338 6.58 -13.60 2.40
N LYS A 339 7.20 -14.51 1.65
CA LYS A 339 8.55 -14.31 1.11
C LYS A 339 8.49 -13.38 -0.10
N LEU A 340 9.31 -12.34 -0.11
CA LEU A 340 9.39 -11.36 -1.19
C LEU A 340 10.73 -11.44 -1.92
N GLU A 341 10.67 -11.31 -3.24
CA GLU A 341 11.82 -11.21 -4.14
C GLU A 341 11.51 -10.16 -5.20
N TYR A 342 12.55 -9.46 -5.64
CA TYR A 342 12.41 -8.28 -6.50
C TYR A 342 13.00 -8.51 -7.88
N ASP A 343 12.37 -7.95 -8.90
CA ASP A 343 13.00 -7.78 -10.20
C ASP A 343 13.95 -6.57 -10.23
N ALA A 344 14.61 -6.34 -11.36
CA ALA A 344 15.55 -5.23 -11.51
C ALA A 344 14.88 -3.83 -11.39
N LYS A 345 13.57 -3.74 -11.66
CA LYS A 345 12.80 -2.50 -11.60
C LYS A 345 12.39 -2.15 -10.17
N GLY A 346 12.39 -3.12 -9.27
CA GLY A 346 11.92 -2.99 -7.89
C GLY A 346 10.49 -3.48 -7.68
N ASP A 347 9.92 -4.19 -8.64
CA ASP A 347 8.62 -4.85 -8.48
C ASP A 347 8.81 -6.24 -7.86
N ILE A 348 7.85 -6.67 -7.04
CA ILE A 348 7.85 -8.05 -6.52
C ILE A 348 7.61 -9.04 -7.67
N LYS A 349 8.29 -10.19 -7.61
CA LYS A 349 8.13 -11.26 -8.61
C LYS A 349 6.82 -12.04 -8.45
N GLN A 350 6.22 -11.99 -7.27
CA GLN A 350 4.96 -12.68 -7.00
C GLN A 350 3.79 -11.91 -7.65
N LEU A 351 3.01 -12.63 -8.46
CA LEU A 351 1.74 -12.16 -9.01
C LEU A 351 0.62 -12.86 -8.27
N ASP A 352 -0.21 -12.11 -7.53
CA ASP A 352 -1.21 -12.75 -6.67
C ASP A 352 -2.52 -11.97 -6.51
N TYR A 353 -2.85 -11.03 -7.42
CA TYR A 353 -4.17 -10.44 -7.41
C TYR A 353 -5.27 -11.51 -7.55
N VAL A 354 -6.24 -11.43 -6.66
CA VAL A 354 -7.48 -12.21 -6.67
C VAL A 354 -8.67 -11.26 -6.65
N VAL A 355 -9.87 -11.80 -6.85
CA VAL A 355 -11.12 -11.01 -6.77
C VAL A 355 -11.80 -11.29 -5.44
N TYR A 356 -12.22 -10.23 -4.76
CA TYR A 356 -13.01 -10.24 -3.54
C TYR A 356 -14.44 -9.80 -3.80
N ARG A 357 -15.35 -10.19 -2.92
CA ARG A 357 -16.74 -9.76 -2.90
C ARG A 357 -17.13 -9.24 -1.53
N TRP A 358 -17.77 -8.07 -1.50
CA TRP A 358 -18.39 -7.50 -0.31
C TRP A 358 -19.69 -8.22 0.06
N ASP A 359 -19.91 -8.45 1.35
CA ASP A 359 -21.15 -8.99 1.92
C ASP A 359 -22.06 -7.87 2.46
N ASP A 360 -23.25 -8.25 2.92
CA ASP A 360 -24.27 -7.35 3.47
C ASP A 360 -23.98 -6.85 4.89
N LYS A 361 -22.93 -7.37 5.53
CA LYS A 361 -22.47 -7.02 6.89
C LYS A 361 -21.22 -6.15 6.88
N GLY A 362 -20.73 -5.76 5.70
CA GLY A 362 -19.51 -4.97 5.57
C GLY A 362 -18.23 -5.76 5.78
N GLY A 363 -18.27 -7.08 5.56
CA GLY A 363 -17.09 -7.91 5.34
C GLY A 363 -16.83 -8.12 3.84
N TYR A 364 -15.66 -8.66 3.52
CA TYR A 364 -15.38 -9.16 2.18
C TYR A 364 -14.64 -10.50 2.24
N SER A 365 -14.87 -11.33 1.23
CA SER A 365 -14.21 -12.63 1.08
C SER A 365 -13.71 -12.82 -0.35
N GLU A 366 -12.59 -13.51 -0.47
CA GLU A 366 -12.07 -13.94 -1.77
C GLU A 366 -13.13 -14.77 -2.49
N THR A 367 -13.29 -14.52 -3.78
CA THR A 367 -14.20 -15.26 -4.63
C THR A 367 -13.54 -16.58 -5.03
N ASN A 368 -14.17 -17.70 -4.65
CA ASN A 368 -13.59 -19.04 -4.75
C ASN A 368 -13.21 -19.39 -6.20
N PRO A 369 -11.94 -19.69 -6.56
CA PRO A 369 -11.54 -20.07 -7.91
C PRO A 369 -12.30 -21.29 -8.47
N SER A 370 -12.90 -22.10 -7.59
CA SER A 370 -13.65 -23.32 -7.91
C SER A 370 -15.16 -23.22 -7.71
N ALA A 371 -15.71 -22.09 -7.22
CA ALA A 371 -17.16 -21.86 -7.18
C ALA A 371 -17.66 -21.21 -8.49
N PHE A 372 -16.96 -21.52 -9.59
CA PHE A 372 -17.00 -20.78 -10.84
C PHE A 372 -17.10 -21.67 -12.08
#